data_AF-A0A2D5AJT0-F1
#
_entry.id   AF-A0A2D5AJT0-F1
#
_cell.length_a   1.000
_cell.length_b   1.000
_cell.length_c   1.000
_cell.angle_alpha   90.00
_cell.angle_beta   90.00
_cell.angle_gamma   90.00
#
_symmetry.space_group_name_H-M   'P 1'
#
loop_
_entity.id
_entity.type
_entity.pdbx_description
1 polymer ?
#
loop_
_entity_poly.entity_id
_entity_poly.type
_entity_poly.pdbx_seq_one_letter_code
_entity_poly.pdbx_strand_id
1 'polypeptide(L)'
;MSERPEGIFETASGKLGQTVFENQAEGCAPELRFFVEIAFVPFEWDDEGHRPLLRIDNLLVPVESWQGLAGQIYEFPYAPKPGSLESAVLMFGEHNPADVTRIEFGAIKDGKLNCVFETEVDFEIEADRDDLEQIEMSLNLSLDVEPLRVSTSLEKRCGGDAAQITGEVKNVVDLSKYGSLEKLPGGFAYSITG
;
A
#
# COMPACT_ATOMS: atom_id res chain seq x y z
N MET A 1 -33.30 -7.31 4.38
CA MET A 1 -31.97 -7.05 3.80
C MET A 1 -32.19 -6.73 2.34
N SER A 2 -31.72 -5.58 1.88
CA SER A 2 -31.71 -5.28 0.46
C SER A 2 -30.69 -6.17 -0.25
N GLU A 3 -30.88 -6.41 -1.55
CA GLU A 3 -29.92 -7.17 -2.34
C GLU A 3 -28.60 -6.40 -2.42
N ARG A 4 -27.47 -7.14 -2.32
CA ARG A 4 -26.14 -6.58 -2.48
C ARG A 4 -26.03 -5.86 -3.84
N PRO A 5 -25.61 -4.59 -3.89
CA PRO A 5 -25.44 -3.90 -5.16
C PRO A 5 -24.43 -4.63 -6.06
N GLU A 6 -24.65 -4.61 -7.37
CA GLU A 6 -23.64 -5.08 -8.32
C GLU A 6 -22.45 -4.10 -8.34
N GLY A 7 -21.24 -4.64 -8.44
CA GLY A 7 -20.04 -3.80 -8.61
C GLY A 7 -19.56 -3.05 -7.36
N ILE A 8 -19.95 -3.46 -6.15
CA ILE A 8 -19.45 -2.82 -4.90
C ILE A 8 -17.92 -2.81 -4.73
N PHE A 9 -17.21 -3.62 -5.51
CA PHE A 9 -15.75 -3.67 -5.57
C PHE A 9 -15.18 -3.29 -6.96
N GLU A 10 -15.92 -2.49 -7.73
CA GLU A 10 -15.36 -1.83 -8.91
C GLU A 10 -14.27 -0.83 -8.47
N THR A 11 -13.05 -0.97 -9.01
CA THR A 11 -11.91 -0.12 -8.64
C THR A 11 -12.02 1.26 -9.27
N ALA A 12 -11.89 2.32 -8.47
CA ALA A 12 -11.87 3.70 -8.94
C ALA A 12 -10.45 4.24 -9.16
N SER A 13 -9.55 3.99 -8.20
CA SER A 13 -8.15 4.41 -8.28
C SER A 13 -7.26 3.58 -7.37
N GLY A 14 -5.96 3.60 -7.65
CA GLY A 14 -4.96 2.92 -6.84
C GLY A 14 -3.74 3.81 -6.60
N LYS A 15 -3.08 3.62 -5.46
CA LYS A 15 -1.84 4.30 -5.11
C LYS A 15 -0.79 3.32 -4.63
N LEU A 16 0.46 3.60 -4.98
CA LEU A 16 1.64 2.96 -4.40
C LEU A 16 2.41 3.99 -3.58
N GLY A 17 2.36 3.84 -2.27
CA GLY A 17 3.16 4.62 -1.35
C GLY A 17 4.48 3.94 -1.00
N GLN A 18 5.45 4.74 -0.58
CA GLN A 18 6.80 4.27 -0.28
C GLN A 18 7.38 5.07 0.90
N THR A 19 8.05 4.40 1.81
CA THR A 19 8.71 5.03 2.95
C THR A 19 10.03 4.34 3.27
N VAL A 20 11.08 5.10 3.54
CA VAL A 20 12.23 4.58 4.30
C VAL A 20 11.85 4.59 5.77
N PHE A 21 11.43 3.43 6.24
CA PHE A 21 11.01 3.19 7.61
C PHE A 21 12.21 2.81 8.47
N GLU A 22 12.24 3.29 9.70
CA GLU A 22 13.12 2.73 10.75
C GLU A 22 12.36 2.74 12.08
N ASN A 23 12.74 1.84 12.97
CA ASN A 23 12.32 1.89 14.38
C ASN A 23 13.47 1.44 15.28
N GLN A 24 14.24 2.40 15.79
CA GLN A 24 15.38 2.10 16.66
C GLN A 24 14.98 1.45 17.98
N ALA A 25 13.79 1.75 18.51
CA ALA A 25 13.31 1.19 19.77
C ALA A 25 13.08 -0.33 19.67
N GLU A 26 12.80 -0.82 18.46
CA GLU A 26 12.56 -2.24 18.15
C GLU A 26 13.75 -2.89 17.43
N GLY A 27 14.85 -2.15 17.23
CA GLY A 27 16.02 -2.64 16.51
C GLY A 27 15.81 -2.79 14.99
N CYS A 28 14.76 -2.17 14.44
CA CYS A 28 14.50 -2.12 13.01
C CYS A 28 15.42 -1.07 12.36
N ALA A 29 16.42 -1.55 11.62
CA ALA A 29 17.26 -0.71 10.78
C ALA A 29 16.44 -0.07 9.65
N PRO A 30 16.95 1.00 9.00
CA PRO A 30 16.28 1.57 7.84
C PRO A 30 15.98 0.52 6.78
N GLU A 31 14.78 0.56 6.23
CA GLU A 31 14.34 -0.32 5.14
C GLU A 31 13.29 0.37 4.27
N LEU A 32 13.25 0.00 2.99
CA LEU A 32 12.22 0.47 2.06
C LEU A 32 10.94 -0.35 2.27
N ARG A 33 9.87 0.32 2.67
CA ARG A 33 8.53 -0.25 2.78
C ARG A 33 7.61 0.37 1.75
N PHE A 34 6.74 -0.44 1.19
CA PHE A 34 5.64 0.01 0.36
C PHE A 34 4.31 -0.09 1.10
N PHE A 35 3.33 0.68 0.66
CA PHE A 35 1.93 0.46 0.99
C PHE A 35 1.09 0.65 -0.27
N VAL A 36 -0.08 0.03 -0.31
CA VAL A 36 -1.03 0.15 -1.41
C VAL A 36 -2.38 0.58 -0.87
N GLU A 37 -2.99 1.53 -1.56
CA GLU A 37 -4.38 1.93 -1.34
C GLU A 37 -5.16 1.73 -2.64
N ILE A 38 -6.29 1.01 -2.59
CA ILE A 38 -7.21 0.85 -3.72
C ILE A 38 -8.58 1.38 -3.30
N ALA A 39 -8.94 2.53 -3.84
CA ALA A 39 -10.26 3.10 -3.65
C ALA A 39 -11.24 2.42 -4.61
N PHE A 40 -12.38 1.99 -4.09
CA PHE A 40 -13.49 1.47 -4.88
C PHE A 40 -14.46 2.59 -5.26
N VAL A 41 -15.27 2.37 -6.30
CA VAL A 41 -16.31 3.30 -6.72
C VAL A 41 -17.31 3.46 -5.56
N PRO A 42 -17.56 4.70 -5.07
CA PRO A 42 -18.56 4.91 -4.03
C PRO A 42 -19.95 4.48 -4.47
N PHE A 43 -20.73 3.89 -3.57
CA PHE A 43 -22.10 3.46 -3.82
C PHE A 43 -23.00 3.70 -2.61
N GLU A 44 -24.30 3.60 -2.81
CA GLU A 44 -25.30 3.65 -1.75
C GLU A 44 -25.87 2.25 -1.50
N TRP A 45 -25.99 1.85 -0.23
CA TRP A 45 -26.63 0.60 0.18
C TRP A 45 -27.35 0.83 1.52
N ASP A 46 -28.63 0.43 1.60
CA ASP A 46 -29.47 0.63 2.79
C ASP A 46 -29.52 2.09 3.27
N ASP A 47 -29.64 3.03 2.31
CA ASP A 47 -29.64 4.48 2.53
C ASP A 47 -28.35 5.05 3.17
N GLU A 48 -27.26 4.25 3.18
CA GLU A 48 -25.93 4.66 3.62
C GLU A 48 -24.96 4.78 2.42
N GLY A 49 -24.14 5.85 2.44
CA GLY A 49 -23.11 6.06 1.44
C GLY A 49 -21.80 5.40 1.84
N HIS A 50 -21.33 4.45 1.04
CA HIS A 50 -20.07 3.74 1.26
C HIS A 50 -18.95 4.28 0.37
N ARG A 51 -17.74 4.32 0.91
CA ARG A 51 -16.50 4.69 0.21
C ARG A 51 -15.43 3.65 0.54
N PRO A 52 -15.54 2.43 0.00
CA PRO A 52 -14.66 1.36 0.42
C PRO A 52 -13.22 1.62 -0.01
N LEU A 53 -12.27 1.13 0.80
CA LEU A 53 -10.84 1.26 0.55
C LEU A 53 -10.14 -0.04 0.97
N LEU A 54 -9.50 -0.72 0.03
CA LEU A 54 -8.54 -1.78 0.37
C LEU A 54 -7.21 -1.10 0.69
N ARG A 55 -6.66 -1.41 1.86
CA ARG A 55 -5.35 -0.93 2.29
C ARG A 55 -4.45 -2.12 2.59
N ILE A 56 -3.22 -2.05 2.06
CA ILE A 56 -2.14 -3.00 2.32
C ILE A 56 -0.99 -2.19 2.91
N ASP A 57 -0.61 -2.49 4.15
CA ASP A 57 0.48 -1.82 4.86
C ASP A 57 1.73 -2.72 4.92
N ASN A 58 2.88 -2.08 5.15
CA ASN A 58 4.15 -2.76 5.44
C ASN A 58 4.58 -3.80 4.39
N LEU A 59 4.30 -3.56 3.10
CA LEU A 59 4.75 -4.42 2.02
C LEU A 59 6.28 -4.36 1.91
N LEU A 60 6.92 -5.46 2.30
CA LEU A 60 8.36 -5.67 2.27
C LEU A 60 8.72 -6.64 1.14
N VAL A 61 9.44 -6.14 0.14
CA VAL A 61 9.86 -6.90 -1.05
C VAL A 61 11.29 -6.54 -1.43
N PRO A 62 12.06 -7.46 -2.04
CA PRO A 62 13.50 -7.31 -2.26
C PRO A 62 13.84 -6.41 -3.45
N VAL A 63 13.40 -5.15 -3.40
CA VAL A 63 13.72 -4.11 -4.40
C VAL A 63 14.22 -2.86 -3.71
N GLU A 64 15.02 -2.06 -4.41
CA GLU A 64 15.60 -0.82 -3.89
C GLU A 64 14.91 0.44 -4.45
N SER A 65 13.84 0.27 -5.24
CA SER A 65 13.02 1.37 -5.77
C SER A 65 11.67 0.85 -6.27
N TRP A 66 10.68 1.74 -6.42
CA TRP A 66 9.39 1.37 -7.01
C TRP A 66 9.52 0.88 -8.46
N GLN A 67 10.49 1.39 -9.24
CA GLN A 67 10.71 0.89 -10.59
C GLN A 67 11.19 -0.56 -10.60
N GLY A 68 11.86 -1.00 -9.52
CA GLY A 68 12.26 -2.39 -9.33
C GLY A 68 11.09 -3.35 -9.18
N LEU A 69 9.89 -2.87 -8.85
CA LEU A 69 8.68 -3.69 -8.78
C LEU A 69 8.23 -4.15 -10.18
N ALA A 70 8.55 -3.41 -11.24
CA ALA A 70 8.04 -3.71 -12.57
C ALA A 70 8.41 -5.13 -13.03
N GLY A 71 7.41 -5.90 -13.43
CA GLY A 71 7.55 -7.29 -13.87
C GLY A 71 7.76 -8.31 -12.73
N GLN A 72 7.66 -7.90 -11.46
CA GLN A 72 7.79 -8.79 -10.31
C GLN A 72 6.44 -9.39 -9.91
N ILE A 73 6.48 -10.63 -9.41
CA ILE A 73 5.33 -11.33 -8.85
C ILE A 73 5.69 -11.75 -7.43
N TYR A 74 4.80 -11.47 -6.50
CA TYR A 74 4.93 -11.88 -5.10
C TYR A 74 3.70 -12.66 -4.67
N GLU A 75 3.93 -13.74 -3.94
CA GLU A 75 2.90 -14.58 -3.34
C GLU A 75 3.05 -14.51 -1.82
N PHE A 76 1.92 -14.43 -1.14
CA PHE A 76 1.86 -14.29 0.31
C PHE A 76 0.91 -15.35 0.88
N PRO A 77 1.23 -15.90 2.07
CA PRO A 77 0.33 -16.82 2.73
C PRO A 77 -0.84 -16.07 3.38
N TYR A 78 -1.97 -16.75 3.51
CA TYR A 78 -3.08 -16.32 4.37
C TYR A 78 -2.62 -16.06 5.80
N ALA A 79 -3.16 -15.02 6.44
CA ALA A 79 -2.97 -14.71 7.84
C ALA A 79 -3.48 -15.87 8.73
N PRO A 80 -2.90 -16.05 9.94
CA PRO A 80 -1.79 -15.32 10.55
C PRO A 80 -0.41 -15.97 10.26
N LYS A 81 -0.22 -16.60 9.09
CA LYS A 81 1.05 -17.28 8.79
C LYS A 81 2.19 -16.26 8.64
N PRO A 82 3.42 -16.59 9.09
CA PRO A 82 4.57 -15.71 8.87
C PRO A 82 4.73 -15.33 7.39
N GLY A 83 4.84 -14.04 7.11
CA GLY A 83 4.94 -13.49 5.76
C GLY A 83 3.60 -13.08 5.14
N SER A 84 2.47 -13.28 5.83
CA SER A 84 1.18 -12.69 5.43
C SER A 84 1.25 -11.17 5.45
N LEU A 85 0.49 -10.52 4.56
CA LEU A 85 0.40 -9.08 4.53
C LEU A 85 -0.60 -8.57 5.58
N GLU A 86 -0.33 -7.36 6.09
CA GLU A 86 -1.30 -6.61 6.89
C GLU A 86 -2.21 -5.86 5.93
N SER A 87 -3.43 -6.38 5.71
CA SER A 87 -4.39 -5.77 4.81
C SER A 87 -5.83 -5.84 5.30
N ALA A 88 -6.62 -4.83 4.93
CA ALA A 88 -8.03 -4.75 5.27
C ALA A 88 -8.83 -3.95 4.23
N VAL A 89 -10.11 -4.30 4.06
CA VAL A 89 -11.10 -3.45 3.40
C VAL A 89 -11.84 -2.63 4.43
N LEU A 90 -11.66 -1.31 4.33
CA LEU A 90 -12.34 -0.31 5.13
C LEU A 90 -13.75 -0.11 4.57
N MET A 91 -14.76 -0.69 5.21
CA MET A 91 -16.16 -0.66 4.80
C MET A 91 -17.06 -0.93 6.01
N PHE A 92 -18.27 -0.38 6.00
CA PHE A 92 -19.20 -0.44 7.15
C PHE A 92 -18.67 0.17 8.45
N GLY A 93 -17.71 1.09 8.36
CA GLY A 93 -17.04 1.66 9.54
C GLY A 93 -15.97 0.75 10.15
N GLU A 94 -15.72 -0.43 9.56
CA GLU A 94 -14.86 -1.46 10.11
C GLU A 94 -13.63 -1.77 9.24
N HIS A 95 -12.65 -2.45 9.84
CA HIS A 95 -11.43 -2.92 9.21
C HIS A 95 -11.55 -4.41 8.85
N ASN A 96 -12.32 -4.74 7.81
CA ASN A 96 -12.57 -6.13 7.42
C ASN A 96 -11.26 -6.79 6.97
N PRO A 97 -10.78 -7.85 7.64
CA PRO A 97 -9.53 -8.49 7.31
C PRO A 97 -9.49 -8.91 5.84
N ALA A 98 -8.37 -8.63 5.18
CA ALA A 98 -8.14 -9.02 3.81
C ALA A 98 -6.84 -9.82 3.71
N ASP A 99 -6.92 -10.98 3.08
CA ASP A 99 -5.79 -11.82 2.74
C ASP A 99 -5.39 -11.59 1.28
N VAL A 100 -4.42 -10.71 1.07
CA VAL A 100 -3.80 -10.52 -0.25
C VAL A 100 -2.80 -11.64 -0.49
N THR A 101 -3.14 -12.59 -1.35
CA THR A 101 -2.35 -13.80 -1.59
C THR A 101 -1.39 -13.67 -2.77
N ARG A 102 -1.65 -12.73 -3.68
CA ARG A 102 -0.78 -12.46 -4.84
C ARG A 102 -0.81 -11.00 -5.25
N ILE A 103 0.37 -10.48 -5.60
CA ILE A 103 0.55 -9.21 -6.28
C ILE A 103 1.44 -9.42 -7.51
N GLU A 104 0.93 -9.10 -8.68
CA GLU A 104 1.67 -9.11 -9.95
C GLU A 104 1.84 -7.68 -10.44
N PHE A 105 3.06 -7.17 -10.40
CA PHE A 105 3.40 -5.85 -10.90
C PHE A 105 3.77 -5.92 -12.38
N GLY A 106 3.01 -5.22 -13.21
CA GLY A 106 3.19 -5.14 -14.64
C GLY A 106 4.20 -4.06 -15.08
N ALA A 107 4.01 -3.58 -16.31
CA ALA A 107 4.82 -2.51 -16.86
C ALA A 107 4.49 -1.14 -16.24
N ILE A 108 5.48 -0.25 -16.24
CA ILE A 108 5.31 1.16 -15.94
C ILE A 108 4.85 1.86 -17.21
N LYS A 109 3.75 2.61 -17.12
CA LYS A 109 3.20 3.38 -18.24
C LYS A 109 2.67 4.71 -17.74
N ASP A 110 3.07 5.79 -18.39
CA ASP A 110 2.62 7.16 -18.06
C ASP A 110 2.84 7.52 -16.57
N GLY A 111 3.96 7.07 -15.99
CA GLY A 111 4.32 7.29 -14.58
C GLY A 111 3.53 6.44 -13.57
N LYS A 112 2.70 5.51 -14.03
CA LYS A 112 1.91 4.60 -13.19
C LYS A 112 2.44 3.16 -13.29
N LEU A 113 2.26 2.39 -12.21
CA LEU A 113 2.62 0.97 -12.18
C LEU A 113 1.36 0.12 -12.33
N ASN A 114 1.26 -0.64 -13.43
CA ASN A 114 0.17 -1.61 -13.58
C ASN A 114 0.32 -2.73 -12.56
N CYS A 115 -0.79 -3.24 -12.06
CA CYS A 115 -0.77 -4.33 -11.08
C CYS A 115 -2.06 -5.16 -11.11
N VAL A 116 -1.91 -6.43 -10.75
CA VAL A 116 -3.01 -7.36 -10.48
C VAL A 116 -2.89 -7.85 -9.05
N PHE A 117 -3.99 -7.81 -8.30
CA PHE A 117 -4.09 -8.37 -6.95
C PHE A 117 -5.03 -9.57 -6.96
N GLU A 118 -4.67 -10.59 -6.19
CA GLU A 118 -5.61 -11.62 -5.72
C GLU A 118 -5.76 -11.45 -4.22
N THR A 119 -7.00 -11.31 -3.76
CA THR A 119 -7.31 -11.05 -2.36
C THR A 119 -8.62 -11.71 -1.97
N GLU A 120 -8.72 -12.11 -0.72
CA GLU A 120 -9.95 -12.58 -0.08
C GLU A 120 -10.26 -11.63 1.08
N VAL A 121 -11.52 -11.28 1.28
CA VAL A 121 -11.94 -10.38 2.37
C VAL A 121 -12.99 -11.08 3.20
N ASP A 122 -12.79 -11.09 4.51
CA ASP A 122 -13.71 -11.68 5.47
C ASP A 122 -14.55 -10.59 6.13
N PHE A 123 -15.85 -10.58 5.83
CA PHE A 123 -16.81 -9.63 6.41
C PHE A 123 -17.56 -10.20 7.63
N GLU A 124 -17.34 -11.46 8.00
CA GLU A 124 -17.98 -12.10 9.16
C GLU A 124 -17.31 -11.67 10.46
N ILE A 125 -16.01 -11.32 10.42
CA ILE A 125 -15.23 -11.04 11.63
C ILE A 125 -15.57 -9.68 12.25
N GLU A 126 -15.38 -8.58 11.51
CA GLU A 126 -15.48 -7.23 12.07
C GLU A 126 -16.84 -6.59 11.77
N ALA A 127 -17.36 -6.74 10.54
CA ALA A 127 -18.64 -6.15 10.15
C ALA A 127 -19.88 -6.99 10.53
N ASP A 128 -19.70 -8.23 11.01
CA ASP A 128 -20.79 -9.16 11.37
C ASP A 128 -21.79 -9.36 10.20
N ARG A 129 -21.26 -9.47 8.97
CA ARG A 129 -22.03 -9.59 7.73
C ARG A 129 -22.00 -11.01 7.19
N ASP A 130 -22.74 -11.90 7.85
CA ASP A 130 -23.00 -13.27 7.40
C ASP A 130 -23.58 -13.35 5.98
N ASP A 131 -24.21 -12.28 5.47
CA ASP A 131 -24.73 -12.23 4.11
C ASP A 131 -23.67 -11.92 3.04
N LEU A 132 -22.50 -11.44 3.45
CA LEU A 132 -21.34 -11.22 2.58
C LEU A 132 -20.32 -12.33 2.68
N GLU A 133 -20.23 -13.01 3.83
CA GLU A 133 -19.27 -14.07 4.11
C GLU A 133 -17.84 -13.64 3.72
N GLN A 134 -17.12 -14.53 3.04
CA GLN A 134 -15.82 -14.26 2.42
C GLN A 134 -15.97 -13.95 0.94
N ILE A 135 -15.28 -12.91 0.47
CA ILE A 135 -15.32 -12.47 -0.92
C ILE A 135 -13.92 -12.50 -1.52
N GLU A 136 -13.74 -13.40 -2.49
CA GLU A 136 -12.57 -13.41 -3.35
C GLU A 136 -12.68 -12.32 -4.43
N MET A 137 -11.57 -11.61 -4.66
CA MET A 137 -11.46 -10.55 -5.65
C MET A 137 -10.17 -10.67 -6.45
N SER A 138 -10.28 -10.39 -7.75
CA SER A 138 -9.14 -10.11 -8.62
C SER A 138 -9.23 -8.68 -9.11
N LEU A 139 -8.27 -7.84 -8.69
CA LEU A 139 -8.28 -6.41 -8.99
C LEU A 139 -7.18 -6.11 -10.00
N ASN A 140 -7.52 -5.42 -11.09
CA ASN A 140 -6.56 -5.04 -12.14
C ASN A 140 -6.64 -3.53 -12.38
N LEU A 141 -5.57 -2.81 -12.04
CA LEU A 141 -5.52 -1.36 -12.09
C LEU A 141 -4.08 -0.83 -12.22
N SER A 142 -3.98 0.46 -12.49
CA SER A 142 -2.70 1.19 -12.47
C SER A 142 -2.59 2.01 -11.19
N LEU A 143 -1.48 1.86 -10.46
CA LEU A 143 -1.19 2.60 -9.25
C LEU A 143 -0.50 3.91 -9.59
N ASP A 144 -1.04 5.01 -9.05
CA ASP A 144 -0.34 6.29 -8.96
C ASP A 144 0.77 6.18 -7.91
N VAL A 145 2.02 6.41 -8.33
CA VAL A 145 3.18 6.28 -7.46
C VAL A 145 3.38 7.56 -6.67
N GLU A 146 3.38 7.45 -5.34
CA GLU A 146 3.63 8.58 -4.45
C GLU A 146 5.13 8.78 -4.17
N PRO A 147 5.56 10.02 -3.83
CA PRO A 147 6.92 10.32 -3.40
C PRO A 147 7.44 9.39 -2.31
N LEU A 148 8.73 9.06 -2.36
CA LEU A 148 9.39 8.30 -1.31
C LEU A 148 9.50 9.15 -0.05
N ARG A 149 8.79 8.76 1.00
CA ARG A 149 8.82 9.45 2.30
C ARG A 149 10.00 8.99 3.16
N VAL A 150 10.50 9.91 3.97
CA VAL A 150 11.45 9.61 5.04
C VAL A 150 10.66 9.54 6.34
N SER A 151 10.77 8.43 7.07
CA SER A 151 10.07 8.29 8.35
C SER A 151 10.51 9.35 9.36
N THR A 152 9.60 9.73 10.26
CA THR A 152 9.87 10.70 11.33
C THR A 152 11.02 10.26 12.25
N SER A 153 11.19 8.96 12.47
CA SER A 153 12.32 8.44 13.26
C SER A 153 13.64 8.75 12.58
N LEU A 154 13.77 8.39 11.30
CA LEU A 154 14.99 8.63 10.51
C LEU A 154 15.31 10.12 10.41
N GLU A 155 14.29 10.95 10.18
CA GLU A 155 14.44 12.41 10.18
C GLU A 155 15.03 12.91 11.51
N LYS A 156 14.46 12.48 12.64
CA LYS A 156 14.91 12.91 13.98
C LYS A 156 16.33 12.45 14.26
N ARG A 157 16.69 11.23 13.88
CA ARG A 157 18.05 10.68 14.03
C ARG A 157 19.08 11.50 13.26
N CYS A 158 18.72 11.97 12.07
CA CYS A 158 19.56 12.83 11.25
C CYS A 158 19.49 14.33 11.65
N GLY A 159 18.76 14.68 12.72
CA GLY A 159 18.57 16.07 13.14
C GLY A 159 17.87 16.96 12.10
N GLY A 160 17.12 16.37 11.17
CA GLY A 160 16.54 17.07 10.03
C GLY A 160 17.55 17.58 9.00
N ASP A 161 18.80 17.11 9.03
CA ASP A 161 19.83 17.49 8.07
C ASP A 161 19.68 16.71 6.75
N ALA A 162 19.50 17.43 5.65
CA ALA A 162 19.25 16.83 4.34
C ALA A 162 20.40 15.96 3.83
N ALA A 163 21.66 16.31 4.13
CA ALA A 163 22.82 15.54 3.69
C ALA A 163 22.95 14.23 4.47
N GLN A 164 22.71 14.25 5.79
CA GLN A 164 22.65 13.04 6.61
C GLN A 164 21.50 12.14 6.18
N ILE A 165 20.29 12.69 5.99
CA ILE A 165 19.14 11.91 5.48
C ILE A 165 19.48 11.25 4.16
N THR A 166 20.08 11.99 3.21
CA THR A 166 20.51 11.43 1.92
C THR A 166 21.54 10.33 2.10
N GLY A 167 22.48 10.51 3.03
CA GLY A 167 23.51 9.52 3.37
C GLY A 167 22.96 8.22 3.92
N GLU A 168 21.86 8.27 4.67
CA GLU A 168 21.20 7.08 5.23
C GLU A 168 20.28 6.40 4.20
N VAL A 169 19.46 7.17 3.48
CA VAL A 169 18.49 6.64 2.52
C VAL A 169 19.17 5.89 1.38
N LYS A 170 20.31 6.38 0.87
CA LYS A 170 21.04 5.72 -0.24
C LYS A 170 21.59 4.33 0.10
N ASN A 171 21.60 3.94 1.38
CA ASN A 171 22.06 2.61 1.79
C ASN A 171 20.99 1.54 1.58
N VAL A 172 19.73 1.94 1.34
CA VAL A 172 18.56 1.06 1.24
C VAL A 172 17.71 1.34 0.02
N VAL A 173 17.94 2.46 -0.66
CA VAL A 173 17.21 2.90 -1.85
C VAL A 173 18.19 3.32 -2.95
N ASP A 174 17.93 2.90 -4.19
CA ASP A 174 18.59 3.43 -5.38
C ASP A 174 18.06 4.84 -5.68
N LEU A 175 18.66 5.85 -5.06
CA LEU A 175 18.29 7.26 -5.23
C LEU A 175 18.45 7.77 -6.67
N SER A 176 19.15 7.05 -7.56
CA SER A 176 19.20 7.43 -8.98
C SER A 176 17.83 7.31 -9.68
N LYS A 177 16.89 6.62 -9.04
CA LYS A 177 15.52 6.39 -9.49
C LYS A 177 14.50 7.40 -8.95
N TYR A 178 14.99 8.43 -8.25
CA TYR A 178 14.16 9.44 -7.63
C TYR A 178 14.69 10.85 -7.98
N GLY A 179 13.85 11.85 -7.73
CA GLY A 179 14.20 13.25 -7.87
C GLY A 179 14.96 13.79 -6.65
N SER A 180 14.90 15.10 -6.44
CA SER A 180 15.55 15.74 -5.28
C SER A 180 14.81 15.47 -3.97
N LEU A 181 15.56 15.48 -2.88
CA LEU A 181 15.00 15.53 -1.53
C LEU A 181 14.40 16.91 -1.26
N GLU A 182 13.16 16.93 -0.80
CA GLU A 182 12.40 18.14 -0.49
C GLU A 182 11.84 18.09 0.93
N LYS A 183 11.77 19.24 1.59
CA LYS A 183 11.04 19.38 2.85
C LYS A 183 9.57 19.68 2.54
N LEU A 184 8.68 18.82 3.01
CA LEU A 184 7.23 18.93 2.85
C LEU A 184 6.55 19.05 4.22
N PRO A 185 5.28 19.49 4.28
CA PRO A 185 4.47 19.27 5.45
C PRO A 185 4.48 17.78 5.82
N GLY A 186 4.82 17.48 7.07
CA GLY A 186 4.91 16.11 7.58
C GLY A 186 6.26 15.40 7.40
N GLY A 187 7.27 16.02 6.79
CA GLY A 187 8.64 15.47 6.82
C GLY A 187 9.45 15.74 5.56
N PHE A 188 10.36 14.84 5.22
CA PHE A 188 11.14 14.86 3.99
C PHE A 188 10.61 13.83 2.98
N ALA A 189 10.73 14.15 1.69
CA ALA A 189 10.40 13.21 0.62
C ALA A 189 11.30 13.39 -0.61
N TYR A 190 11.54 12.31 -1.34
CA TYR A 190 12.09 12.37 -2.69
C TYR A 190 10.94 12.35 -3.70
N SER A 191 10.97 13.29 -4.65
CA SER A 191 10.00 13.29 -5.76
C SER A 191 10.17 12.07 -6.67
N ILE A 192 9.10 11.71 -7.37
CA ILE A 192 9.12 10.63 -8.36
C ILE A 192 9.62 11.18 -9.69
N THR A 193 10.58 10.48 -10.29
CA THR A 193 11.00 10.69 -11.67
C THR A 193 10.33 9.64 -12.54
N GLY A 194 9.57 10.12 -13.55
CA GLY A 194 8.93 9.27 -14.57
C GLY A 194 9.90 8.89 -15.68
#